data_AF-A0AB74UE65-F1
#
_entry.id   AF-A0AB74UE65-F1
#
_cell.length_a   1.000
_cell.length_b   1.000
_cell.length_c   1.000
_cell.angle_alpha   90.00
_cell.angle_beta   90.00
_cell.angle_gamma   90.00
#
_symmetry.space_group_name_H-M   'P 1'
#
loop_
_entity.id
_entity.type
_entity.pdbx_description
1 polymer ?
#
loop_
_entity_poly.entity_id
_entity_poly.type
_entity_poly.pdbx_seq_one_letter_code
_entity_poly.pdbx_strand_id
1 'polypeptide(L)'
;MLTAWVEQLLGYASGALEAIRDNEHYPALMAWARTQGAEQCGGSLDMAQALAPIIWNQTPLVRRQFDCEPLAEPRPDEPCWCDSGRAYRDCCLRVELPSVVPTHLMWMLSLREWRGETLKAALESRKAPAQALLEAGIVSAESGNNGRAQQILESLFAGERDWQALAEQIEPAFEILIDLYQERGFLRKRAALIERVIASGPDFLSGAAYERLCLMHLDSGDLASAREAFQNAQRTLPDSPSLAYIEAMVLLHEGNVGKARQRAAFWWRRLARQHQADPDQLDFIAELADDPESTLAEQVINSEEALAGPLTALQALLHTQQRPPRLVLSRSPEGALLYEPSRREASLYAGWIEACEVEIDEDAALGFLGDPWVTAPQWLQGLCANPEWLDAPKVMQALTLALASRFGSLPWMVDTFFTPLAERYAAWLTQLEDAGGTFSWHDADNATLLRTGLALVIGMERGAGPQARALAQRLLALDAEDSLGLRELVIDQLLREGNDDQALAVSEAGPEGADMLGVQMGRVLALYRLARHDDARAVLGEVCAANPYIVRVLCEERPRPARLSVDMPEPGTRAEAWQYRQLMRDQWAASDGALEWLSRQSCARAGESRRSR
;
A
#
# COMPACT_ATOMS: atom_id res chain seq x y z
N MET A 1 -9.16 -29.33 23.38
CA MET A 1 -9.67 -30.59 22.80
C MET A 1 -9.98 -30.46 21.31
N LEU A 2 -10.67 -29.41 20.85
CA LEU A 2 -10.95 -29.20 19.43
C LEU A 2 -9.71 -28.89 18.57
N THR A 3 -8.77 -28.05 19.04
CA THR A 3 -7.53 -27.73 18.29
C THR A 3 -6.67 -28.97 18.02
N ALA A 4 -6.45 -29.80 19.05
CA ALA A 4 -5.71 -31.06 18.92
C ALA A 4 -6.38 -32.03 17.93
N TRP A 5 -7.71 -32.08 17.90
CA TRP A 5 -8.45 -32.87 16.91
C TRP A 5 -8.25 -32.34 15.49
N VAL A 6 -8.26 -31.03 15.28
CA VAL A 6 -8.06 -30.43 13.95
C VAL A 6 -6.68 -30.76 13.41
N GLU A 7 -5.63 -30.61 14.22
CA GLU A 7 -4.26 -30.99 13.84
C GLU A 7 -4.16 -32.48 13.50
N GLN A 8 -4.77 -33.33 14.32
CA GLN A 8 -4.81 -34.77 14.11
C GLN A 8 -5.53 -35.16 12.82
N LEU A 9 -6.69 -34.54 12.55
CA LEU A 9 -7.48 -34.77 11.34
C LEU A 9 -6.72 -34.30 10.10
N LEU A 10 -6.05 -33.14 10.16
CA LEU A 10 -5.22 -32.63 9.05
C LEU A 10 -4.04 -33.55 8.77
N GLY A 11 -3.36 -34.06 9.80
CA GLY A 11 -2.27 -35.02 9.66
C GLY A 11 -2.73 -36.34 9.02
N TYR A 12 -3.83 -36.90 9.52
CA TYR A 12 -4.43 -38.11 8.94
C TYR A 12 -4.88 -37.89 7.50
N ALA A 13 -5.61 -36.81 7.21
CA ALA A 13 -6.16 -36.53 5.88
C ALA A 13 -5.07 -36.26 4.84
N SER A 14 -3.96 -35.62 5.24
CA SER A 14 -2.82 -35.37 4.36
C SER A 14 -2.11 -36.69 4.00
N GLY A 15 -1.81 -37.55 4.97
CA GLY A 15 -1.22 -38.86 4.70
C GLY A 15 -2.17 -39.79 3.91
N ALA A 16 -3.48 -39.72 4.19
CA ALA A 16 -4.49 -40.43 3.42
C ALA A 16 -4.54 -39.96 1.97
N LEU A 17 -4.44 -38.64 1.73
CA LEU A 17 -4.41 -38.08 0.38
C LEU A 17 -3.21 -38.63 -0.41
N GLU A 18 -2.00 -38.61 0.16
CA GLU A 18 -0.81 -39.19 -0.47
C GLU A 18 -1.03 -40.65 -0.86
N ALA A 19 -1.53 -41.47 0.07
CA ALA A 19 -1.83 -42.87 -0.18
C ALA A 19 -2.92 -43.07 -1.27
N ILE A 20 -3.91 -42.19 -1.34
CA ILE A 20 -4.92 -42.21 -2.40
C ILE A 20 -4.30 -41.83 -3.75
N ARG A 21 -3.37 -40.87 -3.79
CA ARG A 21 -2.80 -40.37 -5.06
C ARG A 21 -1.92 -41.38 -5.78
N ASP A 22 -1.36 -42.35 -5.06
CA ASP A 22 -0.52 -43.41 -5.64
C ASP A 22 -1.27 -44.26 -6.69
N ASN A 23 -2.55 -44.55 -6.48
CA ASN A 23 -3.31 -45.45 -7.36
C ASN A 23 -4.84 -45.19 -7.44
N GLU A 24 -5.35 -44.25 -6.66
CA GLU A 24 -6.77 -43.91 -6.54
C GLU A 24 -7.67 -45.13 -6.33
N HIS A 25 -7.28 -46.00 -5.40
CA HIS A 25 -7.95 -47.27 -5.08
C HIS A 25 -8.20 -47.44 -3.58
N TYR A 26 -9.47 -47.55 -3.17
CA TYR A 26 -9.87 -47.58 -1.76
C TYR A 26 -9.17 -48.65 -0.90
N PRO A 27 -9.02 -49.92 -1.35
CA PRO A 27 -8.26 -50.92 -0.59
C PRO A 27 -6.82 -50.50 -0.24
N ALA A 28 -6.16 -49.68 -1.07
CA ALA A 28 -4.83 -49.17 -0.75
C ALA A 28 -4.87 -48.17 0.41
N LEU A 29 -5.85 -47.26 0.40
CA LEU A 29 -6.11 -46.34 1.52
C LEU A 29 -6.40 -47.13 2.81
N MET A 30 -7.22 -48.18 2.75
CA MET A 30 -7.54 -48.98 3.94
C MET A 30 -6.31 -49.73 4.49
N ALA A 31 -5.43 -50.22 3.62
CA ALA A 31 -4.16 -50.81 4.04
C ALA A 31 -3.24 -49.78 4.72
N TRP A 32 -3.16 -48.57 4.16
CA TRP A 32 -2.46 -47.44 4.77
C TRP A 32 -3.07 -47.06 6.13
N ALA A 33 -4.39 -46.97 6.22
CA ALA A 33 -5.09 -46.60 7.45
C ALA A 33 -4.81 -47.58 8.61
N ARG A 34 -4.72 -48.88 8.32
CA ARG A 34 -4.41 -49.93 9.30
C ARG A 34 -2.95 -49.94 9.76
N THR A 35 -2.07 -49.31 9.00
CA THR A 35 -0.64 -49.27 9.29
C THR A 35 -0.26 -47.89 9.79
N GLN A 36 0.00 -46.96 8.88
CA GLN A 36 0.46 -45.61 9.19
C GLN A 36 -0.67 -44.69 9.71
N GLY A 37 -1.91 -44.88 9.24
CA GLY A 37 -3.03 -44.03 9.65
C GLY A 37 -3.37 -44.13 11.15
N ALA A 38 -3.12 -45.29 11.78
CA ALA A 38 -3.31 -45.46 13.22
C ALA A 38 -2.34 -44.59 14.04
N GLU A 39 -1.11 -44.39 13.58
CA GLU A 39 -0.12 -43.53 14.24
C GLU A 39 -0.60 -42.06 14.23
N GLN A 40 -1.13 -41.60 13.09
CA GLN A 40 -1.76 -40.28 12.96
C GLN A 40 -3.02 -40.14 13.82
N CYS A 41 -3.64 -41.26 14.22
CA CYS A 41 -4.79 -41.30 15.12
C CYS A 41 -4.41 -41.52 16.59
N GLY A 42 -3.18 -41.19 17.00
CA GLY A 42 -2.73 -41.38 18.39
C GLY A 42 -2.63 -42.86 18.81
N GLY A 43 -2.40 -43.75 17.85
CA GLY A 43 -2.39 -45.21 18.02
C GLY A 43 -3.78 -45.87 17.90
N SER A 44 -4.85 -45.10 17.68
CA SER A 44 -6.22 -45.63 17.59
C SER A 44 -6.50 -46.23 16.20
N LEU A 45 -6.39 -47.56 16.09
CA LEU A 45 -6.72 -48.29 14.86
C LEU A 45 -8.20 -48.15 14.48
N ASP A 46 -9.12 -48.26 15.45
CA ASP A 46 -10.56 -48.18 15.19
C ASP A 46 -10.95 -46.81 14.60
N MET A 47 -10.32 -45.72 15.09
CA MET A 47 -10.51 -44.38 14.56
C MET A 47 -9.96 -44.23 13.15
N ALA A 48 -8.74 -44.71 12.90
CA ALA A 48 -8.13 -44.68 11.57
C ALA A 48 -8.97 -45.45 10.54
N GLN A 49 -9.54 -46.59 10.91
CA GLN A 49 -10.40 -47.38 10.02
C GLN A 49 -11.77 -46.74 9.77
N ALA A 50 -12.33 -46.06 10.78
CA ALA A 50 -13.60 -45.34 10.63
C ALA A 50 -13.48 -44.07 9.79
N LEU A 51 -12.34 -43.36 9.87
CA LEU A 51 -12.08 -42.14 9.10
C LEU A 51 -11.84 -42.40 7.61
N ALA A 52 -11.14 -43.48 7.24
CA ALA A 52 -10.77 -43.78 5.86
C ALA A 52 -11.94 -43.70 4.84
N PRO A 53 -13.09 -44.37 5.04
CA PRO A 53 -14.23 -44.26 4.12
C PRO A 53 -14.84 -42.85 4.05
N ILE A 54 -14.85 -42.10 5.17
CA ILE A 54 -15.33 -40.70 5.18
C ILE A 54 -14.42 -39.84 4.32
N ILE A 55 -13.10 -39.95 4.48
CA ILE A 55 -12.10 -39.27 3.68
C ILE A 55 -12.21 -39.65 2.19
N TRP A 56 -12.31 -40.94 1.89
CA TRP A 56 -12.45 -41.44 0.53
C TRP A 56 -13.67 -40.84 -0.18
N ASN A 57 -14.83 -40.83 0.49
CA ASN A 57 -16.09 -40.39 -0.10
C ASN A 57 -16.10 -38.91 -0.52
N GLN A 58 -15.22 -38.08 0.04
CA GLN A 58 -15.07 -36.67 -0.31
C GLN A 58 -13.81 -36.37 -1.17
N THR A 59 -13.00 -37.38 -1.49
CA THR A 59 -11.74 -37.15 -2.22
C THR A 59 -11.98 -37.03 -3.73
N PRO A 60 -11.62 -35.91 -4.37
CA PRO A 60 -11.72 -35.78 -5.82
C PRO A 60 -10.67 -36.65 -6.51
N LEU A 61 -11.09 -37.50 -7.46
CA LEU A 61 -10.19 -38.44 -8.13
C LEU A 61 -9.83 -37.96 -9.53
N VAL A 62 -8.53 -37.85 -9.82
CA VAL A 62 -8.01 -37.41 -11.13
C VAL A 62 -8.48 -38.36 -12.24
N ARG A 63 -8.47 -39.68 -11.99
CA ARG A 63 -8.94 -40.70 -12.95
C ARG A 63 -10.44 -40.58 -13.29
N ARG A 64 -11.21 -39.89 -12.45
CA ARG A 64 -12.64 -39.64 -12.60
C ARG A 64 -12.93 -38.18 -12.94
N GLN A 65 -11.97 -37.44 -13.51
CA GLN A 65 -12.14 -36.02 -13.83
C GLN A 65 -12.63 -35.22 -12.60
N PHE A 66 -12.00 -35.50 -11.46
CA PHE A 66 -12.23 -34.88 -10.16
C PHE A 66 -13.59 -35.17 -9.51
N ASP A 67 -14.37 -36.13 -10.03
CA ASP A 67 -15.51 -36.68 -9.28
C ASP A 67 -15.04 -37.56 -8.12
N CYS A 68 -15.84 -37.57 -7.05
CA CYS A 68 -15.70 -38.53 -5.97
C CYS A 68 -16.27 -39.90 -6.38
N GLU A 69 -15.82 -40.96 -5.73
CA GLU A 69 -16.36 -42.31 -5.88
C GLU A 69 -16.88 -42.81 -4.53
N PRO A 70 -18.02 -42.27 -4.04
CA PRO A 70 -18.50 -42.55 -2.69
C PRO A 70 -18.90 -44.02 -2.54
N LEU A 71 -18.48 -44.62 -1.43
CA LEU A 71 -18.90 -45.94 -0.99
C LEU A 71 -20.33 -45.88 -0.45
N ALA A 72 -21.10 -46.93 -0.71
CA ALA A 72 -22.40 -47.10 -0.08
C ALA A 72 -22.22 -47.35 1.43
N GLU A 73 -22.87 -46.54 2.26
CA GLU A 73 -22.86 -46.73 3.71
C GLU A 73 -23.60 -48.04 4.05
N PRO A 74 -22.93 -48.99 4.76
CA PRO A 74 -23.56 -50.26 5.11
C PRO A 74 -24.72 -50.08 6.10
N ARG A 75 -25.72 -50.95 6.02
CA ARG A 75 -26.73 -51.07 7.10
C ARG A 75 -26.09 -51.62 8.38
N PRO A 76 -26.69 -51.40 9.56
CA PRO A 76 -26.12 -51.84 10.85
C PRO A 76 -25.73 -53.32 10.93
N ASP A 77 -26.44 -54.20 10.24
CA ASP A 77 -26.24 -55.65 10.20
C ASP A 77 -25.38 -56.14 9.02
N GLU A 78 -25.02 -55.25 8.09
CA GLU A 78 -24.14 -55.56 6.95
C GLU A 78 -22.65 -55.53 7.35
N PRO A 79 -21.77 -56.20 6.58
CA PRO A 79 -20.33 -56.12 6.80
C PRO A 79 -19.83 -54.67 6.76
N CYS A 80 -18.94 -54.32 7.70
CA CYS A 80 -18.38 -52.97 7.78
C CYS A 80 -17.53 -52.63 6.55
N TRP A 81 -17.69 -51.42 6.02
CA TRP A 81 -16.94 -50.88 4.88
C TRP A 81 -15.41 -50.78 5.10
N CYS A 82 -14.93 -50.90 6.34
CA CYS A 82 -13.50 -50.93 6.64
C CYS A 82 -12.87 -52.31 6.43
N ASP A 83 -13.65 -53.29 5.93
CA ASP A 83 -13.22 -54.65 5.61
C ASP A 83 -12.66 -55.41 6.83
N SER A 84 -13.20 -55.14 8.02
CA SER A 84 -12.84 -55.84 9.27
C SER A 84 -13.51 -57.20 9.43
N GLY A 85 -14.47 -57.54 8.56
CA GLY A 85 -15.32 -58.73 8.68
C GLY A 85 -16.39 -58.67 9.78
N ARG A 86 -16.46 -57.58 10.56
CA ARG A 86 -17.49 -57.36 11.59
C ARG A 86 -18.73 -56.70 11.00
N ALA A 87 -19.89 -56.86 11.65
CA ALA A 87 -21.08 -56.07 11.34
C ALA A 87 -20.82 -54.58 11.59
N TYR A 88 -21.39 -53.69 10.77
CA TYR A 88 -21.12 -52.25 10.83
C TYR A 88 -21.42 -51.66 12.22
N ARG A 89 -22.54 -52.07 12.84
CA ARG A 89 -22.93 -51.67 14.21
C ARG A 89 -21.94 -52.05 15.30
N ASP A 90 -21.12 -53.07 15.06
CA ASP A 90 -20.16 -53.62 16.01
C ASP A 90 -18.71 -53.19 15.67
N CYS A 91 -18.56 -52.28 14.70
CA CYS A 91 -17.29 -51.78 14.18
C CYS A 91 -17.31 -50.26 14.04
N CYS A 92 -17.12 -49.71 12.83
CA CYS A 92 -16.95 -48.28 12.61
C CYS A 92 -18.15 -47.43 13.07
N LEU A 93 -19.37 -47.98 13.15
CA LEU A 93 -20.54 -47.22 13.64
C LEU A 93 -20.42 -46.85 15.13
N ARG A 94 -19.61 -47.57 15.93
CA ARG A 94 -19.39 -47.29 17.35
C ARG A 94 -18.33 -46.23 17.61
N VAL A 95 -17.60 -45.84 16.57
CA VAL A 95 -16.51 -44.87 16.70
C VAL A 95 -17.11 -43.48 16.70
N GLU A 96 -17.10 -42.83 17.85
CA GLU A 96 -17.49 -41.43 17.97
C GLU A 96 -16.31 -40.54 17.58
N LEU A 97 -16.47 -39.77 16.50
CA LEU A 97 -15.50 -38.76 16.12
C LEU A 97 -15.69 -37.51 16.99
N PRO A 98 -14.61 -36.88 17.48
CA PRO A 98 -14.68 -35.65 18.29
C PRO A 98 -15.42 -34.49 17.61
N SER A 99 -15.43 -34.43 16.28
CA SER A 99 -16.13 -33.45 15.48
C SER A 99 -16.39 -34.00 14.07
N VAL A 100 -17.34 -33.37 13.35
CA VAL A 100 -17.65 -33.69 11.96
C VAL A 100 -16.45 -33.35 11.07
N VAL A 101 -16.16 -34.23 10.11
CA VAL A 101 -15.14 -33.97 9.08
C VAL A 101 -15.70 -32.96 8.07
N PRO A 102 -15.04 -31.81 7.84
CA PRO A 102 -15.51 -30.83 6.86
C PRO A 102 -15.54 -31.43 5.46
N THR A 103 -16.66 -31.26 4.75
CA THR A 103 -16.91 -31.90 3.44
C THR A 103 -16.02 -31.38 2.31
N HIS A 104 -15.39 -30.23 2.50
CA HIS A 104 -14.48 -29.60 1.55
C HIS A 104 -13.00 -29.93 1.82
N LEU A 105 -12.70 -30.63 2.93
CA LEU A 105 -11.33 -30.88 3.41
C LEU A 105 -10.44 -31.51 2.34
N MET A 106 -10.90 -32.58 1.70
CA MET A 106 -10.07 -33.29 0.72
C MET A 106 -9.92 -32.53 -0.59
N TRP A 107 -10.88 -31.67 -0.94
CA TRP A 107 -10.71 -30.72 -2.04
C TRP A 107 -9.66 -29.67 -1.70
N MET A 108 -9.69 -29.10 -0.49
CA MET A 108 -8.70 -28.13 -0.03
C MET A 108 -7.28 -28.72 -0.05
N LEU A 109 -7.10 -29.92 0.50
CA LEU A 109 -5.80 -30.61 0.50
C LEU A 109 -5.33 -30.97 -0.91
N SER A 110 -6.22 -31.48 -1.77
CA SER A 110 -5.89 -31.78 -3.18
C SER A 110 -5.49 -30.52 -3.95
N LEU A 111 -6.22 -29.43 -3.73
CA LEU A 111 -5.89 -28.14 -4.31
C LEU A 111 -4.56 -27.62 -3.78
N ARG A 112 -4.09 -27.97 -2.58
CA ARG A 112 -2.74 -27.63 -2.06
C ARG A 112 -1.62 -28.40 -2.75
N GLU A 113 -1.87 -29.64 -3.12
CA GLU A 113 -0.88 -30.54 -3.72
C GLU A 113 -0.75 -30.36 -5.24
N TRP A 114 -1.87 -30.22 -5.96
CA TRP A 114 -1.85 -30.16 -7.42
C TRP A 114 -1.10 -28.93 -7.98
N ARG A 115 -0.40 -29.17 -9.09
CA ARG A 115 0.39 -28.18 -9.83
C ARG A 115 0.19 -28.33 -11.34
N GLY A 116 0.58 -27.31 -12.10
CA GLY A 116 0.58 -27.34 -13.56
C GLY A 116 -0.80 -27.64 -14.17
N GLU A 117 -0.83 -28.51 -15.17
CA GLU A 117 -2.05 -28.85 -15.91
C GLU A 117 -3.12 -29.51 -15.03
N THR A 118 -2.74 -30.29 -14.00
CA THR A 118 -3.72 -30.94 -13.11
C THR A 118 -4.49 -29.91 -12.29
N LEU A 119 -3.79 -28.91 -11.73
CA LEU A 119 -4.44 -27.81 -11.00
C LEU A 119 -5.38 -27.03 -11.93
N LYS A 120 -4.89 -26.69 -13.12
CA LYS A 120 -5.68 -25.97 -14.12
C LYS A 120 -6.96 -26.73 -14.50
N ALA A 121 -6.83 -28.03 -14.82
CA ALA A 121 -7.96 -28.89 -15.13
C ALA A 121 -8.95 -29.01 -13.95
N ALA A 122 -8.45 -29.09 -12.72
CA ALA A 122 -9.30 -29.14 -11.52
C ALA A 122 -10.13 -27.86 -11.37
N LEU A 123 -9.53 -26.68 -11.55
CA LEU A 123 -10.22 -25.40 -11.46
C LEU A 123 -11.22 -25.22 -12.63
N GLU A 124 -10.84 -25.59 -13.85
CA GLU A 124 -11.71 -25.56 -15.04
C GLU A 124 -12.91 -26.50 -14.91
N SER A 125 -12.79 -27.59 -14.14
CA SER A 125 -13.91 -28.52 -13.87
C SER A 125 -15.07 -27.86 -13.11
N ARG A 126 -14.81 -26.77 -12.36
CA ARG A 126 -15.75 -26.06 -11.47
C ARG A 126 -16.41 -26.93 -10.40
N LYS A 127 -15.84 -28.11 -10.09
CA LYS A 127 -16.35 -29.03 -9.05
C LYS A 127 -15.86 -28.69 -7.64
N ALA A 128 -14.78 -27.90 -7.53
CA ALA A 128 -14.22 -27.50 -6.25
C ALA A 128 -15.22 -26.66 -5.42
N PRO A 129 -15.52 -27.04 -4.17
CA PRO A 129 -16.33 -26.24 -3.26
C PRO A 129 -15.72 -24.85 -3.04
N ALA A 130 -16.56 -23.83 -2.85
CA ALA A 130 -16.09 -22.46 -2.64
C ALA A 130 -15.19 -22.34 -1.40
N GLN A 131 -15.57 -23.01 -0.30
CA GLN A 131 -14.76 -23.03 0.92
C GLN A 131 -13.37 -23.64 0.69
N ALA A 132 -13.27 -24.72 -0.09
CA ALA A 132 -11.98 -25.32 -0.42
C ALA A 132 -11.09 -24.39 -1.27
N LEU A 133 -11.68 -23.63 -2.19
CA LEU A 133 -10.96 -22.64 -2.99
C LEU A 133 -10.43 -21.51 -2.12
N LEU A 134 -11.25 -20.97 -1.20
CA LEU A 134 -10.82 -19.93 -0.27
C LEU A 134 -9.66 -20.42 0.61
N GLU A 135 -9.84 -21.53 1.33
CA GLU A 135 -8.83 -22.04 2.26
C GLU A 135 -7.52 -22.43 1.55
N ALA A 136 -7.60 -23.11 0.39
CA ALA A 136 -6.41 -23.44 -0.37
C ALA A 136 -5.71 -22.18 -0.94
N GLY A 137 -6.49 -21.14 -1.26
CA GLY A 137 -6.01 -19.83 -1.68
C GLY A 137 -5.24 -19.12 -0.56
N ILE A 138 -5.84 -18.99 0.63
CA ILE A 138 -5.23 -18.40 1.84
C ILE A 138 -3.90 -19.06 2.14
N VAL A 139 -3.91 -20.39 2.31
CA VAL A 139 -2.68 -21.13 2.66
C VAL A 139 -1.60 -20.96 1.59
N SER A 140 -1.99 -20.85 0.32
CA SER A 140 -1.02 -20.60 -0.76
C SER A 140 -0.43 -19.20 -0.70
N ALA A 141 -1.22 -18.18 -0.34
CA ALA A 141 -0.75 -16.81 -0.17
C ALA A 141 0.20 -16.69 1.02
N GLU A 142 -0.18 -17.25 2.18
CA GLU A 142 0.65 -17.28 3.39
C GLU A 142 1.98 -18.03 3.18
N SER A 143 1.99 -19.05 2.30
CA SER A 143 3.21 -19.79 1.94
C SER A 143 4.06 -19.10 0.87
N GLY A 144 3.72 -17.87 0.45
CA GLY A 144 4.43 -17.11 -0.60
C GLY A 144 4.20 -17.63 -2.03
N ASN A 145 3.27 -18.56 -2.24
CA ASN A 145 2.94 -19.11 -3.55
C ASN A 145 1.90 -18.23 -4.28
N ASN A 146 2.18 -16.92 -4.40
CA ASN A 146 1.20 -15.88 -4.76
C ASN A 146 0.55 -16.13 -6.13
N GLY A 147 1.28 -16.69 -7.10
CA GLY A 147 0.73 -17.01 -8.42
C GLY A 147 -0.31 -18.13 -8.39
N ARG A 148 -0.13 -19.09 -7.49
CA ARG A 148 -1.04 -20.21 -7.28
C ARG A 148 -2.26 -19.78 -6.49
N ALA A 149 -2.06 -19.00 -5.43
CA ALA A 149 -3.11 -18.36 -4.65
C ALA A 149 -4.05 -17.56 -5.57
N GLN A 150 -3.46 -16.71 -6.43
CA GLN A 150 -4.20 -15.93 -7.42
C GLN A 150 -5.06 -16.82 -8.33
N GLN A 151 -4.49 -17.89 -8.91
CA GLN A 151 -5.22 -18.78 -9.82
C GLN A 151 -6.41 -19.48 -9.14
N ILE A 152 -6.23 -19.92 -7.89
CA ILE A 152 -7.27 -20.59 -7.11
C ILE A 152 -8.40 -19.61 -6.77
N LEU A 153 -8.06 -18.43 -6.22
CA LEU A 153 -9.04 -17.43 -5.81
C LEU A 153 -9.77 -16.80 -7.01
N GLU A 154 -9.11 -16.60 -8.16
CA GLU A 154 -9.76 -16.16 -9.41
C GLU A 154 -10.94 -17.08 -9.81
N SER A 155 -10.88 -18.36 -9.45
CA SER A 155 -11.94 -19.33 -9.77
C SER A 155 -13.23 -19.12 -8.98
N LEU A 156 -13.20 -18.39 -7.86
CA LEU A 156 -14.39 -17.95 -7.11
C LEU A 156 -15.15 -16.83 -7.84
N PHE A 157 -14.48 -16.10 -8.74
CA PHE A 157 -15.08 -15.03 -9.53
C PHE A 157 -15.25 -15.37 -11.02
N ALA A 158 -15.09 -16.65 -11.37
CA ALA A 158 -15.25 -17.14 -12.73
C ALA A 158 -16.67 -17.68 -12.97
N GLY A 159 -17.26 -17.31 -14.11
CA GLY A 159 -18.60 -17.74 -14.51
C GLY A 159 -19.73 -17.07 -13.72
N GLU A 160 -20.94 -17.63 -13.84
CA GLU A 160 -22.15 -17.17 -13.15
C GLU A 160 -22.27 -17.86 -11.79
N ARG A 161 -21.42 -17.49 -10.83
CA ARG A 161 -21.59 -17.90 -9.43
C ARG A 161 -22.51 -16.92 -8.71
N ASP A 162 -23.36 -17.45 -7.83
CA ASP A 162 -24.18 -16.63 -6.94
C ASP A 162 -23.33 -16.13 -5.77
N TRP A 163 -22.84 -14.89 -5.88
CA TRP A 163 -22.03 -14.27 -4.83
C TRP A 163 -22.82 -14.02 -3.55
N GLN A 164 -24.15 -13.85 -3.64
CA GLN A 164 -25.00 -13.66 -2.45
C GLN A 164 -25.00 -14.92 -1.58
N ALA A 165 -25.04 -16.10 -2.20
CA ALA A 165 -25.01 -17.37 -1.50
C ALA A 165 -23.61 -17.75 -0.96
N LEU A 166 -22.57 -17.03 -1.37
CA LEU A 166 -21.16 -17.31 -1.05
C LEU A 166 -20.52 -16.18 -0.24
N ALA A 167 -21.30 -15.38 0.50
CA ALA A 167 -20.82 -14.20 1.21
C ALA A 167 -19.57 -14.47 2.06
N GLU A 168 -19.61 -15.55 2.86
CA GLU A 168 -18.50 -15.97 3.74
C GLU A 168 -17.21 -16.31 2.99
N GLN A 169 -17.28 -16.69 1.71
CA GLN A 169 -16.12 -17.07 0.91
C GLN A 169 -15.65 -15.96 -0.01
N ILE A 170 -16.59 -15.22 -0.61
CA ILE A 170 -16.31 -14.31 -1.72
C ILE A 170 -15.71 -13.00 -1.25
N GLU A 171 -16.13 -12.48 -0.09
CA GLU A 171 -15.58 -11.23 0.46
C GLU A 171 -14.12 -11.40 0.90
N PRO A 172 -13.74 -12.41 1.71
CA PRO A 172 -12.32 -12.63 2.03
C PRO A 172 -11.48 -12.95 0.79
N ALA A 173 -12.02 -13.73 -0.16
CA ALA A 173 -11.32 -14.01 -1.41
C ALA A 173 -11.11 -12.75 -2.26
N PHE A 174 -12.04 -11.79 -2.23
CA PHE A 174 -11.92 -10.53 -2.93
C PHE A 174 -10.77 -9.71 -2.35
N GLU A 175 -10.75 -9.49 -1.03
CA GLU A 175 -9.71 -8.71 -0.35
C GLU A 175 -8.31 -9.27 -0.64
N ILE A 176 -8.11 -10.58 -0.43
CA ILE A 176 -6.83 -11.24 -0.69
C ILE A 176 -6.43 -11.14 -2.17
N LEU A 177 -7.38 -11.30 -3.09
CA LEU A 177 -7.08 -11.25 -4.52
C LEU A 177 -6.69 -9.84 -4.98
N ILE A 178 -7.26 -8.80 -4.37
CA ILE A 178 -6.85 -7.41 -4.62
C ILE A 178 -5.39 -7.20 -4.20
N ASP A 179 -5.00 -7.69 -3.03
CA ASP A 179 -3.63 -7.58 -2.52
C ASP A 179 -2.64 -8.36 -3.39
N LEU A 180 -2.98 -9.60 -3.74
CA LEU A 180 -2.17 -10.42 -4.66
C LEU A 180 -1.99 -9.75 -6.04
N TYR A 181 -3.01 -9.08 -6.56
CA TYR A 181 -2.86 -8.32 -7.81
C TYR A 181 -1.94 -7.12 -7.65
N GLN A 182 -2.01 -6.42 -6.52
CA GLN A 182 -1.13 -5.29 -6.25
C GLN A 182 0.33 -5.74 -6.16
N GLU A 183 0.63 -6.71 -5.31
CA GLU A 183 1.98 -7.27 -5.11
C GLU A 183 2.61 -7.78 -6.41
N ARG A 184 1.80 -8.39 -7.28
CA ARG A 184 2.26 -8.97 -8.55
C ARG A 184 2.21 -7.99 -9.72
N GLY A 185 1.83 -6.73 -9.50
CA GLY A 185 1.77 -5.69 -10.52
C GLY A 185 0.62 -5.82 -11.55
N PHE A 186 -0.42 -6.61 -11.25
CA PHE A 186 -1.58 -6.82 -12.12
C PHE A 186 -2.66 -5.73 -11.96
N LEU A 187 -2.26 -4.46 -12.07
CA LEU A 187 -3.13 -3.29 -11.82
C LEU A 187 -4.41 -3.27 -12.67
N ARG A 188 -4.34 -3.74 -13.93
CA ARG A 188 -5.53 -3.80 -14.81
C ARG A 188 -6.53 -4.86 -14.37
N LYS A 189 -6.06 -6.01 -13.88
CA LYS A 189 -6.95 -7.07 -13.37
C LYS A 189 -7.61 -6.62 -12.07
N ARG A 190 -6.84 -5.95 -11.19
CA ARG A 190 -7.34 -5.32 -9.96
C ARG A 190 -8.49 -4.37 -10.25
N ALA A 191 -8.28 -3.39 -11.13
CA ALA A 191 -9.32 -2.43 -11.51
C ALA A 191 -10.55 -3.12 -12.12
N ALA A 192 -10.36 -4.06 -13.06
CA ALA A 192 -11.47 -4.77 -13.69
C ALA A 192 -12.29 -5.61 -12.69
N LEU A 193 -11.65 -6.19 -11.68
CA LEU A 193 -12.34 -6.93 -10.62
C LEU A 193 -13.20 -5.99 -9.76
N ILE A 194 -12.62 -4.88 -9.30
CA ILE A 194 -13.33 -3.85 -8.50
C ILE A 194 -14.53 -3.31 -9.30
N GLU A 195 -14.33 -2.89 -10.54
CA GLU A 195 -15.39 -2.36 -11.40
C GLU A 195 -16.52 -3.38 -11.59
N ARG A 196 -16.19 -4.65 -11.81
CA ARG A 196 -17.19 -5.72 -11.98
C ARG A 196 -17.98 -5.97 -10.69
N VAL A 197 -17.31 -5.96 -9.54
CA VAL A 197 -17.95 -6.12 -8.22
C VAL A 197 -18.86 -4.93 -7.91
N ILE A 198 -18.44 -3.71 -8.22
CA ILE A 198 -19.28 -2.51 -8.04
C ILE A 198 -20.51 -2.55 -8.96
N ALA A 199 -20.34 -2.98 -10.21
CA ALA A 199 -21.42 -2.95 -11.20
C ALA A 199 -22.50 -4.03 -10.98
N SER A 200 -22.11 -5.20 -10.48
CA SER A 200 -22.96 -6.40 -10.48
C SER A 200 -22.93 -7.21 -9.18
N GLY A 201 -22.21 -6.75 -8.17
CA GLY A 201 -22.09 -7.44 -6.89
C GLY A 201 -23.26 -7.20 -5.95
N PRO A 202 -23.45 -8.07 -4.95
CA PRO A 202 -24.33 -7.80 -3.82
C PRO A 202 -23.75 -6.70 -2.92
N ASP A 203 -24.60 -6.04 -2.13
CA ASP A 203 -24.24 -4.85 -1.34
C ASP A 203 -23.00 -5.05 -0.44
N PHE A 204 -22.85 -6.20 0.23
CA PHE A 204 -21.67 -6.47 1.07
C PHE A 204 -20.36 -6.45 0.27
N LEU A 205 -20.38 -7.04 -0.93
CA LEU A 205 -19.20 -7.15 -1.78
C LEU A 205 -18.92 -5.83 -2.52
N SER A 206 -19.97 -5.15 -3.00
CA SER A 206 -19.83 -3.82 -3.62
C SER A 206 -19.38 -2.77 -2.60
N GLY A 207 -19.84 -2.87 -1.35
CA GLY A 207 -19.39 -2.04 -0.24
C GLY A 207 -17.90 -2.24 0.06
N ALA A 208 -17.46 -3.49 0.23
CA ALA A 208 -16.04 -3.82 0.39
C ALA A 208 -15.19 -3.29 -0.79
N ALA A 209 -15.69 -3.40 -2.03
CA ALA A 209 -15.02 -2.85 -3.20
C ALA A 209 -14.90 -1.31 -3.17
N TYR A 210 -15.93 -0.59 -2.70
CA TYR A 210 -15.86 0.86 -2.52
C TYR A 210 -14.90 1.25 -1.39
N GLU A 211 -14.85 0.49 -0.30
CA GLU A 211 -13.88 0.69 0.79
C GLU A 211 -12.45 0.54 0.25
N ARG A 212 -12.18 -0.53 -0.50
CA ARG A 212 -10.87 -0.75 -1.13
C ARG A 212 -10.52 0.33 -2.15
N LEU A 213 -11.48 0.78 -2.95
CA LEU A 213 -11.29 1.88 -3.90
C LEU A 213 -10.99 3.21 -3.18
N CYS A 214 -11.64 3.47 -2.05
CA CYS A 214 -11.35 4.63 -1.22
C CYS A 214 -9.89 4.62 -0.74
N LEU A 215 -9.43 3.51 -0.17
CA LEU A 215 -8.05 3.36 0.28
C LEU A 215 -7.04 3.55 -0.86
N MET A 216 -7.31 2.97 -2.04
CA MET A 216 -6.47 3.18 -3.23
C MET A 216 -6.36 4.65 -3.64
N HIS A 217 -7.47 5.39 -3.57
CA HIS A 217 -7.46 6.80 -3.89
C HIS A 217 -6.69 7.62 -2.86
N LEU A 218 -6.80 7.28 -1.57
CA LEU A 218 -5.97 7.88 -0.51
C LEU A 218 -4.48 7.65 -0.76
N ASP A 219 -4.06 6.42 -1.08
CA ASP A 219 -2.67 6.10 -1.40
C ASP A 219 -2.12 6.94 -2.57
N SER A 220 -2.96 7.20 -3.58
CA SER A 220 -2.61 8.02 -4.74
C SER A 220 -2.73 9.54 -4.52
N GLY A 221 -3.29 9.97 -3.39
CA GLY A 221 -3.57 11.37 -3.09
C GLY A 221 -4.80 11.97 -3.80
N ASP A 222 -5.61 11.16 -4.50
CA ASP A 222 -6.85 11.61 -5.13
C ASP A 222 -7.99 11.72 -4.11
N LEU A 223 -7.94 12.78 -3.29
CA LEU A 223 -8.89 12.98 -2.18
C LEU A 223 -10.34 13.14 -2.66
N ALA A 224 -10.54 13.68 -3.87
CA ALA A 224 -11.87 13.86 -4.44
C ALA A 224 -12.52 12.50 -4.75
N SER A 225 -11.79 11.62 -5.45
CA SER A 225 -12.26 10.27 -5.75
C SER A 225 -12.35 9.41 -4.48
N ALA A 226 -11.42 9.58 -3.53
CA ALA A 226 -11.50 8.89 -2.22
C ALA A 226 -12.80 9.25 -1.49
N ARG A 227 -13.15 10.55 -1.43
CA ARG A 227 -14.39 11.02 -0.82
C ARG A 227 -15.63 10.48 -1.53
N GLU A 228 -15.63 10.44 -2.86
CA GLU A 228 -16.75 9.86 -3.62
C GLU A 228 -16.91 8.36 -3.34
N ALA A 229 -15.81 7.60 -3.37
CA ALA A 229 -15.80 6.17 -3.05
C ALA A 229 -16.29 5.92 -1.60
N PHE A 230 -15.81 6.69 -0.62
CA PHE A 230 -16.28 6.62 0.76
C PHE A 230 -17.79 6.88 0.89
N GLN A 231 -18.32 7.91 0.22
CA GLN A 231 -19.76 8.19 0.25
C GLN A 231 -20.59 7.06 -0.36
N ASN A 232 -20.08 6.41 -1.41
CA ASN A 232 -20.73 5.24 -1.99
C ASN A 232 -20.67 4.05 -1.03
N ALA A 233 -19.52 3.77 -0.41
CA ALA A 233 -19.40 2.74 0.64
C ALA A 233 -20.40 2.96 1.78
N GLN A 234 -20.52 4.20 2.27
CA GLN A 234 -21.46 4.55 3.35
C GLN A 234 -22.93 4.37 2.95
N ARG A 235 -23.30 4.60 1.69
CA ARG A 235 -24.67 4.36 1.20
C ARG A 235 -24.98 2.88 1.10
N THR A 236 -24.00 2.08 0.68
CA THR A 236 -24.13 0.63 0.50
C THR A 236 -24.13 -0.12 1.84
N LEU A 237 -23.21 0.23 2.75
CA LEU A 237 -23.01 -0.45 4.04
C LEU A 237 -23.04 0.53 5.22
N PRO A 238 -24.19 1.16 5.54
CA PRO A 238 -24.25 2.28 6.48
C PRO A 238 -23.89 1.95 7.94
N ASP A 239 -23.84 0.67 8.29
CA ASP A 239 -23.53 0.16 9.63
C ASP A 239 -22.23 -0.65 9.67
N SER A 240 -21.43 -0.65 8.60
CA SER A 240 -20.12 -1.30 8.62
C SER A 240 -19.15 -0.59 9.58
N PRO A 241 -18.53 -1.30 10.55
CA PRO A 241 -17.55 -0.72 11.47
C PRO A 241 -16.32 -0.15 10.75
N SER A 242 -15.95 -0.72 9.59
CA SER A 242 -14.77 -0.27 8.84
C SER A 242 -14.87 1.19 8.37
N LEU A 243 -16.10 1.67 8.14
CA LEU A 243 -16.32 3.06 7.74
C LEU A 243 -15.86 4.06 8.80
N ALA A 244 -15.80 3.68 10.08
CA ALA A 244 -15.33 4.57 11.14
C ALA A 244 -13.86 4.95 10.94
N TYR A 245 -13.00 3.96 10.66
CA TYR A 245 -11.58 4.21 10.45
C TYR A 245 -11.31 4.81 9.06
N ILE A 246 -12.02 4.37 8.00
CA ILE A 246 -11.87 4.96 6.66
C ILE A 246 -12.27 6.43 6.67
N GLU A 247 -13.36 6.80 7.36
CA GLU A 247 -13.76 8.20 7.46
C GLU A 247 -12.70 9.04 8.20
N ALA A 248 -12.09 8.49 9.26
CA ALA A 248 -11.00 9.14 9.96
C ALA A 248 -9.81 9.36 9.02
N MET A 249 -9.38 8.34 8.27
CA MET A 249 -8.29 8.44 7.29
C MET A 249 -8.59 9.51 6.23
N VAL A 250 -9.79 9.51 5.63
CA VAL A 250 -10.18 10.53 4.65
C VAL A 250 -10.08 11.93 5.25
N LEU A 251 -10.60 12.14 6.45
CA LEU A 251 -10.61 13.44 7.10
C LEU A 251 -9.20 13.91 7.49
N LEU A 252 -8.31 13.01 7.90
CA LEU A 252 -6.92 13.34 8.19
C LEU A 252 -6.13 13.71 6.94
N HIS A 253 -6.32 13.01 5.83
CA HIS A 253 -5.73 13.41 4.54
C HIS A 253 -6.23 14.78 4.06
N GLU A 254 -7.41 15.21 4.50
CA GLU A 254 -7.95 16.54 4.22
C GLU A 254 -7.54 17.60 5.28
N GLY A 255 -6.71 17.25 6.26
CA GLY A 255 -6.28 18.14 7.34
C GLY A 255 -7.36 18.44 8.38
N ASN A 256 -8.46 17.68 8.40
CA ASN A 256 -9.64 17.92 9.25
C ASN A 256 -9.63 17.08 10.55
N VAL A 257 -8.53 17.12 11.32
CA VAL A 257 -8.33 16.32 12.56
C VAL A 257 -9.50 16.44 13.54
N GLY A 258 -9.96 17.66 13.82
CA GLY A 258 -11.07 17.89 14.75
C GLY A 258 -12.39 17.26 14.28
N LYS A 259 -12.62 17.17 12.96
CA LYS A 259 -13.78 16.51 12.39
C LYS A 259 -13.63 14.99 12.43
N ALA A 260 -12.42 14.46 12.21
CA ALA A 260 -12.12 13.04 12.36
C ALA A 260 -12.52 12.54 13.75
N ARG A 261 -12.06 13.24 14.80
CA ARG A 261 -12.42 12.97 16.20
C ARG A 261 -13.94 12.94 16.43
N GLN A 262 -14.65 13.96 15.95
CA GLN A 262 -16.11 14.07 16.11
C GLN A 262 -16.86 12.95 15.39
N ARG A 263 -16.38 12.54 14.20
CA ARG A 263 -16.99 11.48 13.40
C ARG A 263 -16.72 10.10 14.00
N ALA A 264 -15.51 9.83 14.48
CA ALA A 264 -15.21 8.61 15.24
C ALA A 264 -16.09 8.49 16.50
N ALA A 265 -16.24 9.57 17.29
CA ALA A 265 -17.15 9.59 18.45
C ALA A 265 -18.63 9.39 18.08
N PHE A 266 -19.05 9.79 16.88
CA PHE A 266 -20.37 9.49 16.36
C PHE A 266 -20.52 8.00 16.02
N TRP A 267 -19.54 7.42 15.32
CA TRP A 267 -19.53 6.00 14.97
C TRP A 267 -19.54 5.11 16.20
N TRP A 268 -18.68 5.40 17.18
CA TRP A 268 -18.66 4.67 18.46
C TRP A 268 -20.06 4.64 19.10
N ARG A 269 -20.70 5.80 19.27
CA ARG A 269 -22.06 5.88 19.85
C ARG A 269 -23.12 5.17 19.02
N ARG A 270 -22.93 5.05 17.71
CA ARG A 270 -23.87 4.36 16.81
C ARG A 270 -23.70 2.85 16.93
N LEU A 271 -22.47 2.36 16.83
CA LEU A 271 -22.12 0.94 16.84
C LEU A 271 -22.26 0.31 18.23
N ALA A 272 -21.91 1.03 19.31
CA ALA A 272 -22.07 0.55 20.68
C ALA A 272 -23.53 0.26 21.09
N ARG A 273 -24.52 0.80 20.34
CA ARG A 273 -25.95 0.49 20.55
C ARG A 273 -26.39 -0.81 19.87
N GLN A 274 -25.57 -1.39 19.00
CA GLN A 274 -25.85 -2.64 18.31
C GLN A 274 -25.41 -3.82 19.20
N HIS A 275 -26.25 -4.86 19.32
CA HIS A 275 -26.00 -5.98 20.23
C HIS A 275 -24.93 -6.99 19.77
N GLN A 276 -24.31 -6.77 18.61
CA GLN A 276 -23.35 -7.69 17.97
C GLN A 276 -22.02 -7.01 17.62
N ALA A 277 -21.76 -5.81 18.12
CA ALA A 277 -20.49 -5.14 17.85
C ALA A 277 -19.35 -5.85 18.60
N ASP A 278 -18.26 -6.10 17.89
CA ASP A 278 -17.03 -6.68 18.42
C ASP A 278 -16.40 -5.71 19.44
N PRO A 279 -16.14 -6.14 20.70
CA PRO A 279 -15.52 -5.28 21.71
C PRO A 279 -14.21 -4.65 21.27
N ASP A 280 -13.33 -5.42 20.61
CA ASP A 280 -12.00 -4.93 20.20
C ASP A 280 -12.14 -3.83 19.14
N GLN A 281 -13.09 -3.98 18.21
CA GLN A 281 -13.41 -2.93 17.23
C GLN A 281 -14.00 -1.68 17.88
N LEU A 282 -14.87 -1.83 18.90
CA LEU A 282 -15.43 -0.68 19.61
C LEU A 282 -14.36 0.08 20.40
N ASP A 283 -13.42 -0.63 21.02
CA ASP A 283 -12.30 -0.02 21.76
C ASP A 283 -11.39 0.76 20.80
N PHE A 284 -11.05 0.18 19.64
CA PHE A 284 -10.31 0.88 18.60
C PHE A 284 -11.01 2.16 18.10
N ILE A 285 -12.34 2.12 17.89
CA ILE A 285 -13.10 3.31 17.50
C ILE A 285 -13.18 4.34 18.63
N ALA A 286 -13.13 3.89 19.89
CA ALA A 286 -13.06 4.79 21.05
C ALA A 286 -11.71 5.52 21.10
N GLU A 287 -10.61 4.82 20.85
CA GLU A 287 -9.26 5.38 20.75
C GLU A 287 -9.17 6.39 19.59
N LEU A 288 -9.70 6.04 18.40
CA LEU A 288 -9.84 6.98 17.28
C LEU A 288 -10.66 8.22 17.64
N ALA A 289 -11.62 8.11 18.55
CA ALA A 289 -12.43 9.23 19.02
C ALA A 289 -11.72 10.12 20.04
N ASP A 290 -10.60 9.68 20.62
CA ASP A 290 -9.74 10.47 21.50
C ASP A 290 -8.61 11.12 20.68
N ASP A 291 -7.82 10.29 19.99
CA ASP A 291 -6.69 10.71 19.17
C ASP A 291 -6.59 9.90 17.85
N PRO A 292 -7.25 10.37 16.77
CA PRO A 292 -7.20 9.68 15.49
C PRO A 292 -5.79 9.48 14.93
N GLU A 293 -4.88 10.43 15.18
CA GLU A 293 -3.54 10.41 14.57
C GLU A 293 -2.66 9.38 15.29
N SER A 294 -2.61 9.43 16.62
CA SER A 294 -1.84 8.45 17.41
C SER A 294 -2.35 7.03 17.21
N THR A 295 -3.68 6.81 17.26
CA THR A 295 -4.28 5.48 17.09
C THR A 295 -3.98 4.88 15.71
N LEU A 296 -4.04 5.67 14.63
CA LEU A 296 -3.69 5.17 13.30
C LEU A 296 -2.18 4.97 13.13
N ALA A 297 -1.35 5.81 13.75
CA ALA A 297 0.10 5.62 13.74
C ALA A 297 0.50 4.31 14.45
N GLU A 298 -0.07 4.04 15.62
CA GLU A 298 0.14 2.80 16.36
C GLU A 298 -0.33 1.58 15.56
N GLN A 299 -1.47 1.67 14.88
CA GLN A 299 -1.95 0.59 14.03
C GLN A 299 -1.01 0.30 12.86
N VAL A 300 -0.45 1.33 12.23
CA VAL A 300 0.53 1.18 11.15
C VAL A 300 1.82 0.56 11.68
N ILE A 301 2.32 1.01 12.83
CA ILE A 301 3.54 0.46 13.46
C ILE A 301 3.36 -1.02 13.81
N ASN A 302 2.20 -1.41 14.35
CA ASN A 302 1.93 -2.77 14.80
C ASN A 302 1.37 -3.69 13.71
N SER A 303 1.25 -3.21 12.47
CA SER A 303 0.67 -3.99 11.35
C SER A 303 1.48 -5.22 10.96
N GLU A 304 2.81 -5.14 11.06
CA GLU A 304 3.73 -6.23 10.74
C GLU A 304 4.48 -6.67 12.00
N GLU A 305 4.24 -7.92 12.43
CA GLU A 305 4.81 -8.47 13.67
C GLU A 305 6.35 -8.35 13.72
N ALA A 306 7.02 -8.58 12.60
CA ALA A 306 8.48 -8.49 12.50
C ALA A 306 9.02 -7.04 12.66
N LEU A 307 8.22 -6.02 12.35
CA LEU A 307 8.61 -4.61 12.36
C LEU A 307 8.06 -3.85 13.56
N ALA A 308 7.02 -4.34 14.23
CA ALA A 308 6.34 -3.66 15.34
C ALA A 308 7.29 -3.23 16.46
N GLY A 309 8.10 -4.18 16.95
CA GLY A 309 9.11 -3.91 17.99
C GLY A 309 10.18 -2.90 17.54
N PRO A 310 10.87 -3.14 16.40
CA PRO A 310 11.87 -2.22 15.88
C PRO A 310 11.36 -0.80 15.57
N LEU A 311 10.15 -0.65 15.00
CA LEU A 311 9.56 0.66 14.71
C LEU A 311 9.18 1.42 15.98
N THR A 312 8.64 0.73 16.99
CA THR A 312 8.36 1.31 18.32
C THR A 312 9.65 1.80 18.98
N ALA A 313 10.73 1.00 18.90
CA ALA A 313 12.03 1.39 19.43
C ALA A 313 12.62 2.59 18.68
N LEU A 314 12.46 2.66 17.35
CA LEU A 314 12.87 3.81 16.55
C LEU A 314 12.09 5.07 16.95
N GLN A 315 10.77 4.99 17.10
CA GLN A 315 9.94 6.09 17.57
C GLN A 315 10.48 6.63 18.90
N ALA A 316 10.69 5.75 19.88
CA ALA A 316 11.24 6.14 21.17
C ALA A 316 12.63 6.80 21.04
N LEU A 317 13.52 6.22 20.22
CA LEU A 317 14.85 6.75 19.96
C LEU A 317 14.81 8.18 19.41
N LEU A 318 14.00 8.43 18.37
CA LEU A 318 13.89 9.75 17.74
C LEU A 318 13.37 10.82 18.70
N HIS A 319 12.49 10.45 19.63
CA HIS A 319 11.96 11.34 20.66
C HIS A 319 12.93 11.63 21.81
N THR A 320 14.06 10.90 21.93
CA THR A 320 15.09 11.23 22.94
C THR A 320 15.93 12.47 22.59
N GLN A 321 15.77 13.01 21.37
CA GLN A 321 16.33 14.27 20.87
C GLN A 321 17.78 14.60 21.30
N GLN A 322 18.74 13.88 20.72
CA GLN A 322 20.14 14.28 20.81
C GLN A 322 20.46 15.34 19.74
N ARG A 323 21.20 16.39 20.10
CA ARG A 323 21.71 17.37 19.11
C ARG A 323 22.74 16.67 18.20
N PRO A 324 22.66 16.88 16.87
CA PRO A 324 23.64 16.27 15.98
C PRO A 324 25.03 16.93 16.14
N PRO A 325 26.12 16.24 15.77
CA PRO A 325 27.46 16.81 15.79
C PRO A 325 27.62 17.95 14.77
N ARG A 326 28.70 18.71 14.91
CA ARG A 326 29.04 19.76 13.94
C ARG A 326 29.48 19.17 12.60
N LEU A 327 29.05 19.79 11.51
CA LEU A 327 29.50 19.45 10.16
C LEU A 327 30.95 19.89 9.95
N VAL A 328 31.70 19.11 9.19
CA VAL A 328 33.01 19.52 8.64
C VAL A 328 32.73 20.22 7.31
N LEU A 329 32.84 21.56 7.31
CA LEU A 329 32.60 22.39 6.13
C LEU A 329 33.91 23.01 5.66
N SER A 330 34.18 22.93 4.36
CA SER A 330 35.25 23.67 3.70
C SER A 330 34.66 24.66 2.68
N ARG A 331 35.54 25.46 2.06
CA ARG A 331 35.12 26.43 1.04
C ARG A 331 35.89 26.22 -0.25
N SER A 332 35.17 26.33 -1.36
CA SER A 332 35.80 26.45 -2.67
C SER A 332 36.53 27.80 -2.81
N PRO A 333 37.45 27.94 -3.78
CA PRO A 333 38.07 29.24 -4.11
C PRO A 333 37.05 30.33 -4.45
N GLU A 334 35.90 29.95 -5.02
CA GLU A 334 34.79 30.81 -5.41
C GLU A 334 33.86 31.16 -4.22
N GLY A 335 34.12 30.59 -3.03
CA GLY A 335 33.39 30.87 -1.81
C GLY A 335 32.18 29.96 -1.53
N ALA A 336 31.93 28.97 -2.40
CA ALA A 336 30.88 27.96 -2.20
C ALA A 336 31.20 27.08 -0.99
N LEU A 337 30.16 26.64 -0.27
CA LEU A 337 30.28 25.75 0.86
C LEU A 337 30.37 24.30 0.38
N LEU A 338 31.35 23.56 0.90
CA LEU A 338 31.61 22.17 0.56
C LEU A 338 31.50 21.31 1.82
N TYR A 339 30.55 20.37 1.83
CA TYR A 339 30.46 19.31 2.83
C TYR A 339 31.23 18.08 2.35
N GLU A 340 32.09 17.56 3.23
CA GLU A 340 32.79 16.29 3.05
C GLU A 340 32.63 15.43 4.32
N PRO A 341 32.29 14.14 4.19
CA PRO A 341 32.08 13.28 5.35
C PRO A 341 33.38 13.07 6.11
N SER A 342 33.34 13.27 7.43
CA SER A 342 34.49 12.96 8.27
C SER A 342 34.79 11.45 8.31
N ARG A 343 36.02 11.08 8.69
CA ARG A 343 36.37 9.65 8.88
C ARG A 343 35.45 8.94 9.89
N ARG A 344 34.93 9.67 10.88
CA ARG A 344 33.94 9.16 11.83
C ARG A 344 32.62 8.87 11.12
N GLU A 345 32.10 9.82 10.34
CA GLU A 345 30.85 9.64 9.58
C GLU A 345 30.95 8.48 8.60
N ALA A 346 32.05 8.36 7.87
CA ALA A 346 32.29 7.23 6.96
C ALA A 346 32.29 5.88 7.70
N SER A 347 32.87 5.81 8.92
CA SER A 347 32.86 4.59 9.74
C SER A 347 31.47 4.25 10.28
N LEU A 348 30.67 5.26 10.64
CA LEU A 348 29.30 5.06 11.10
C LEU A 348 28.41 4.55 9.96
N TYR A 349 28.53 5.16 8.76
CA TYR A 349 27.82 4.72 7.58
C TYR A 349 28.21 3.29 7.16
N ALA A 350 29.50 2.92 7.25
CA ALA A 350 29.96 1.58 6.97
C ALA A 350 29.32 0.52 7.89
N GLY A 351 29.13 0.84 9.18
CA GLY A 351 28.42 -0.06 10.11
C GLY A 351 26.93 -0.18 9.81
N TRP A 352 26.29 0.92 9.42
CA TRP A 352 24.88 0.92 9.05
C TRP A 352 24.61 0.16 7.74
N ILE A 353 25.41 0.36 6.70
CA ILE A 353 25.19 -0.28 5.39
C ILE A 353 25.39 -1.81 5.46
N GLU A 354 26.23 -2.30 6.38
CA GLU A 354 26.36 -3.75 6.65
C GLU A 354 25.05 -4.35 7.17
N ALA A 355 24.26 -3.60 7.94
CA ALA A 355 22.95 -4.04 8.41
C ALA A 355 21.83 -3.78 7.38
N CYS A 356 21.92 -2.70 6.58
CA CYS A 356 20.90 -2.37 5.60
C CYS A 356 21.02 -3.19 4.31
N GLU A 357 22.23 -3.54 3.87
CA GLU A 357 22.52 -4.28 2.64
C GLU A 357 22.04 -3.62 1.32
N VAL A 358 21.29 -2.51 1.40
CA VAL A 358 20.73 -1.79 0.26
C VAL A 358 21.32 -0.39 0.20
N GLU A 359 22.02 -0.09 -0.90
CA GLU A 359 22.65 1.20 -1.13
C GLU A 359 21.67 2.23 -1.70
N ILE A 360 21.94 3.50 -1.38
CA ILE A 360 21.24 4.65 -1.98
C ILE A 360 21.58 4.71 -3.46
N ASP A 361 20.59 4.97 -4.30
CA ASP A 361 20.80 5.30 -5.71
C ASP A 361 21.32 6.74 -5.83
N GLU A 362 22.60 6.89 -6.18
CA GLU A 362 23.24 8.20 -6.33
C GLU A 362 22.87 8.90 -7.65
N ASP A 363 22.30 8.18 -8.62
CA ASP A 363 21.81 8.73 -9.89
C ASP A 363 20.37 9.26 -9.75
N ALA A 364 19.60 8.74 -8.79
CA ALA A 364 18.27 9.24 -8.45
C ALA A 364 18.32 10.40 -7.43
N ALA A 365 17.34 11.31 -7.50
CA ALA A 365 17.15 12.32 -6.46
C ALA A 365 16.74 11.67 -5.13
N LEU A 366 15.85 10.67 -5.21
CA LEU A 366 15.34 9.89 -4.10
C LEU A 366 15.20 8.43 -4.57
N GLY A 367 16.03 7.54 -4.05
CA GLY A 367 15.93 6.13 -4.39
C GLY A 367 16.98 5.28 -3.70
N PHE A 368 16.72 3.98 -3.72
CA PHE A 368 17.66 2.93 -3.34
C PHE A 368 17.86 2.02 -4.56
N LEU A 369 19.02 1.38 -4.65
CA LEU A 369 19.29 0.36 -5.70
C LEU A 369 18.47 -0.92 -5.51
N GLY A 370 17.74 -1.04 -4.41
CA GLY A 370 16.81 -2.12 -4.07
C GLY A 370 15.75 -1.65 -3.07
N ASP A 371 14.94 -2.56 -2.55
CA ASP A 371 13.96 -2.23 -1.51
C ASP A 371 14.58 -2.35 -0.11
N PRO A 372 14.81 -1.23 0.63
CA PRO A 372 15.41 -1.26 1.96
C PRO A 372 14.50 -1.94 3.00
N TRP A 373 13.21 -2.15 2.71
CA TRP A 373 12.29 -2.76 3.64
C TRP A 373 12.42 -4.29 3.73
N VAL A 374 13.10 -4.92 2.77
CA VAL A 374 13.42 -6.36 2.80
C VAL A 374 14.32 -6.72 3.99
N THR A 375 15.23 -5.81 4.37
CA THR A 375 16.19 -5.95 5.48
C THR A 375 15.88 -5.01 6.64
N ALA A 376 14.66 -4.45 6.69
CA ALA A 376 14.22 -3.55 7.75
C ALA A 376 14.37 -4.08 9.17
N PRO A 377 14.05 -5.35 9.47
CA PRO A 377 14.28 -5.89 10.81
C PRO A 377 15.74 -5.73 11.27
N GLN A 378 16.70 -5.96 10.38
CA GLN A 378 18.13 -5.90 10.67
C GLN A 378 18.62 -4.47 10.91
N TRP A 379 18.35 -3.55 9.98
CA TRP A 379 18.88 -2.19 10.11
C TRP A 379 18.12 -1.35 11.13
N LEU A 380 16.81 -1.59 11.37
CA LEU A 380 16.08 -0.92 12.46
C LEU A 380 16.62 -1.36 13.82
N GLN A 381 16.80 -2.67 14.02
CA GLN A 381 17.38 -3.19 15.26
C GLN A 381 18.81 -2.71 15.46
N GLY A 382 19.62 -2.73 14.39
CA GLY A 382 21.00 -2.22 14.39
C GLY A 382 21.07 -0.74 14.76
N LEU A 383 20.21 0.09 14.17
CA LEU A 383 20.13 1.53 14.46
C LEU A 383 19.71 1.80 15.91
N CYS A 384 18.74 1.06 16.43
CA CYS A 384 18.33 1.19 17.83
C CYS A 384 19.43 0.74 18.81
N ALA A 385 20.25 -0.23 18.42
CA ALA A 385 21.40 -0.69 19.20
C ALA A 385 22.61 0.27 19.11
N ASN A 386 22.72 1.05 18.03
CA ASN A 386 23.81 2.00 17.79
C ASN A 386 23.25 3.39 17.40
N PRO A 387 22.59 4.13 18.33
CA PRO A 387 22.00 5.44 18.06
C PRO A 387 22.94 6.46 17.42
N GLU A 388 24.25 6.34 17.67
CA GLU A 388 25.28 7.21 17.10
C GLU A 388 25.37 7.12 15.57
N TRP A 389 24.79 6.11 14.93
CA TRP A 389 24.71 6.08 13.47
C TRP A 389 23.95 7.29 12.90
N LEU A 390 22.97 7.83 13.64
CA LEU A 390 22.25 9.06 13.28
C LEU A 390 23.14 10.31 13.26
N ASP A 391 24.37 10.25 13.76
CA ASP A 391 25.34 11.34 13.68
C ASP A 391 25.91 11.51 12.27
N ALA A 392 25.79 10.49 11.39
CA ALA A 392 26.23 10.56 10.01
C ALA A 392 25.12 11.06 9.09
N PRO A 393 25.31 12.17 8.34
CA PRO A 393 24.31 12.67 7.40
C PRO A 393 23.84 11.63 6.37
N LYS A 394 24.72 10.75 5.88
CA LYS A 394 24.35 9.70 4.92
C LYS A 394 23.43 8.62 5.52
N VAL A 395 23.56 8.31 6.82
CA VAL A 395 22.60 7.42 7.52
C VAL A 395 21.26 8.12 7.70
N MET A 396 21.28 9.41 8.06
CA MET A 396 20.07 10.20 8.23
C MET A 396 19.30 10.35 6.91
N GLN A 397 20.02 10.55 5.81
CA GLN A 397 19.50 10.52 4.45
C GLN A 397 18.79 9.18 4.17
N ALA A 398 19.48 8.07 4.39
CA ALA A 398 18.94 6.74 4.10
C ALA A 398 17.69 6.43 4.95
N LEU A 399 17.73 6.73 6.25
CA LEU A 399 16.60 6.54 7.15
C LEU A 399 15.39 7.37 6.70
N THR A 400 15.60 8.65 6.43
CA THR A 400 14.52 9.55 6.00
C THR A 400 13.93 9.11 4.67
N LEU A 401 14.77 8.68 3.73
CA LEU A 401 14.35 8.17 2.43
C LEU A 401 13.50 6.91 2.56
N ALA A 402 13.93 5.96 3.39
CA ALA A 402 13.18 4.73 3.65
C ALA A 402 11.84 5.03 4.32
N LEU A 403 11.81 5.92 5.31
CA LEU A 403 10.58 6.33 5.99
C LEU A 403 9.64 7.10 5.04
N ALA A 404 10.16 8.01 4.22
CA ALA A 404 9.37 8.76 3.24
C ALA A 404 8.74 7.84 2.19
N SER A 405 9.46 6.80 1.74
CA SER A 405 8.93 5.86 0.75
C SER A 405 7.76 5.03 1.27
N ARG A 406 7.75 4.68 2.56
CA ARG A 406 6.70 3.85 3.18
C ARG A 406 5.59 4.63 3.86
N PHE A 407 5.93 5.73 4.52
CA PHE A 407 5.02 6.46 5.40
C PHE A 407 4.71 7.89 4.92
N GLY A 408 5.40 8.40 3.90
CA GLY A 408 5.21 9.79 3.43
C GLY A 408 3.84 10.07 2.79
N SER A 409 3.05 9.02 2.48
CA SER A 409 1.65 9.17 2.09
C SER A 409 0.70 9.38 3.27
N LEU A 410 1.14 9.08 4.50
CA LEU A 410 0.29 8.98 5.69
C LEU A 410 0.47 10.22 6.60
N PRO A 411 -0.51 11.16 6.63
CA PRO A 411 -0.41 12.40 7.40
C PRO A 411 -0.12 12.20 8.90
N TRP A 412 -0.71 11.17 9.50
CA TRP A 412 -0.58 10.88 10.93
C TRP A 412 0.79 10.30 11.33
N MET A 413 1.64 9.93 10.38
CA MET A 413 3.01 9.45 10.66
C MET A 413 4.02 10.59 10.81
N VAL A 414 3.61 11.83 10.50
CA VAL A 414 4.50 13.00 10.51
C VAL A 414 5.13 13.23 11.87
N ASP A 415 4.31 13.31 12.92
CA ASP A 415 4.81 13.57 14.28
C ASP A 415 5.60 12.39 14.85
N THR A 416 5.27 11.16 14.43
CA THR A 416 5.97 9.95 14.87
C THR A 416 7.43 9.92 14.41
N PHE A 417 7.68 10.26 13.14
CA PHE A 417 8.97 10.02 12.51
C PHE A 417 9.61 11.26 11.88
N PHE A 418 8.84 12.09 11.18
CA PHE A 418 9.41 13.17 10.37
C PHE A 418 9.68 14.44 11.17
N THR A 419 8.78 14.82 12.09
CA THR A 419 8.97 15.96 12.99
C THR A 419 10.29 15.87 13.79
N PRO A 420 10.60 14.78 14.52
CA PRO A 420 11.86 14.68 15.25
C PRO A 420 13.10 14.63 14.34
N LEU A 421 13.00 14.03 13.14
CA LEU A 421 14.09 14.04 12.17
C LEU A 421 14.33 15.44 11.58
N ALA A 422 13.26 16.19 11.29
CA ALA A 422 13.33 17.56 10.79
C ALA A 422 13.93 18.51 11.84
N GLU A 423 13.58 18.35 13.12
CA GLU A 423 14.18 19.11 14.21
C GLU A 423 15.67 18.83 14.34
N ARG A 424 16.09 17.56 14.21
CA ARG A 424 17.51 17.21 14.18
C ARG A 424 18.22 17.81 12.97
N TYR A 425 17.63 17.68 11.77
CA TYR A 425 18.17 18.24 10.53
C TYR A 425 18.32 19.76 10.58
N ALA A 426 17.36 20.45 11.20
CA ALA A 426 17.38 21.90 11.34
C ALA A 426 18.66 22.42 12.01
N ALA A 427 19.27 21.64 12.92
CA ALA A 427 20.53 22.01 13.55
C ALA A 427 21.75 21.94 12.59
N TRP A 428 21.72 21.08 11.57
CA TRP A 428 22.71 21.11 10.49
C TRP A 428 22.41 22.24 9.52
N LEU A 429 21.13 22.45 9.19
CA LEU A 429 20.71 23.51 8.29
C LEU A 429 21.10 24.90 8.82
N THR A 430 20.93 25.16 10.12
CA THR A 430 21.40 26.39 10.77
C THR A 430 22.92 26.55 10.71
N GLN A 431 23.70 25.46 10.78
CA GLN A 431 25.15 25.55 10.61
C GLN A 431 25.55 25.97 9.18
N LEU A 432 24.82 25.48 8.16
CA LEU A 432 25.04 25.88 6.77
C LEU A 432 24.67 27.36 6.55
N GLU A 433 23.52 27.79 7.09
CA GLU A 433 23.05 29.17 7.05
C GLU A 433 24.04 30.13 7.74
N ASP A 434 24.51 29.78 8.95
CA ASP A 434 25.49 30.56 9.71
C ASP A 434 26.86 30.62 9.03
N ALA A 435 27.26 29.55 8.34
CA ALA A 435 28.49 29.56 7.56
C ALA A 435 28.38 30.56 6.40
N GLY A 436 27.23 30.61 5.72
CA GLY A 436 26.96 31.53 4.61
C GLY A 436 27.76 31.22 3.34
N GLY A 437 27.16 31.49 2.19
CA GLY A 437 27.66 31.11 0.86
C GLY A 437 26.63 30.26 0.11
N THR A 438 26.87 30.01 -1.18
CA THR A 438 26.04 29.10 -1.97
C THR A 438 26.34 27.64 -1.63
N PHE A 439 25.31 26.79 -1.68
CA PHE A 439 25.41 25.36 -1.41
C PHE A 439 24.83 24.58 -2.60
N SER A 440 25.63 24.39 -3.65
CA SER A 440 25.18 23.69 -4.87
C SER A 440 25.18 22.18 -4.66
N TRP A 441 24.26 21.52 -5.36
CA TRP A 441 24.11 20.07 -5.39
C TRP A 441 25.35 19.33 -5.89
N HIS A 442 26.01 19.85 -6.92
CA HIS A 442 27.10 19.18 -7.63
C HIS A 442 28.46 19.31 -6.92
N ASP A 443 28.52 20.10 -5.85
CA ASP A 443 29.73 20.38 -5.11
C ASP A 443 29.95 19.37 -3.99
N ALA A 444 31.10 18.67 -4.01
CA ALA A 444 31.50 17.69 -3.01
C ALA A 444 30.35 16.69 -2.66
N ASP A 445 30.07 16.47 -1.37
CA ASP A 445 28.98 15.60 -0.90
C ASP A 445 27.71 16.37 -0.50
N ASN A 446 27.56 17.62 -0.92
CA ASN A 446 26.43 18.50 -0.57
C ASN A 446 25.06 17.86 -0.84
N ALA A 447 24.96 17.09 -1.93
CA ALA A 447 23.76 16.33 -2.29
C ALA A 447 23.23 15.45 -1.15
N THR A 448 24.08 14.93 -0.27
CA THR A 448 23.66 14.15 0.92
C THR A 448 22.70 14.95 1.81
N LEU A 449 23.08 16.19 2.14
CA LEU A 449 22.29 17.06 3.00
C LEU A 449 21.04 17.58 2.28
N LEU A 450 21.15 17.92 0.99
CA LEU A 450 20.02 18.38 0.17
C LEU A 450 18.96 17.28 -0.01
N ARG A 451 19.37 16.05 -0.34
CA ARG A 451 18.47 14.89 -0.47
C ARG A 451 17.77 14.57 0.84
N THR A 452 18.48 14.67 1.96
CA THR A 452 17.88 14.51 3.29
C THR A 452 16.77 15.53 3.53
N GLY A 453 17.02 16.79 3.20
CA GLY A 453 16.03 17.86 3.26
C GLY A 453 14.82 17.61 2.36
N LEU A 454 15.04 17.19 1.11
CA LEU A 454 13.96 16.85 0.17
C LEU A 454 13.10 15.68 0.69
N ALA A 455 13.71 14.61 1.20
CA ALA A 455 13.00 13.47 1.75
C ALA A 455 12.13 13.86 2.96
N LEU A 456 12.61 14.77 3.81
CA LEU A 456 11.82 15.34 4.92
C LEU A 456 10.65 16.20 4.41
N VAL A 457 10.87 17.05 3.40
CA VAL A 457 9.80 17.86 2.80
C VAL A 457 8.67 16.96 2.29
N ILE A 458 9.01 15.92 1.53
CA ILE A 458 8.02 14.98 0.98
C ILE A 458 7.31 14.20 2.10
N GLY A 459 8.06 13.72 3.10
CA GLY A 459 7.49 12.99 4.22
C GLY A 459 6.51 13.82 5.07
N MET A 460 6.71 15.13 5.13
CA MET A 460 5.86 16.05 5.91
C MET A 460 4.74 16.72 5.10
N GLU A 461 4.79 16.69 3.76
CA GLU A 461 3.92 17.50 2.90
C GLU A 461 2.42 17.32 3.21
N ARG A 462 1.98 16.08 3.45
CA ARG A 462 0.56 15.74 3.64
C ARG A 462 0.03 15.98 5.05
N GLY A 463 0.88 15.93 6.08
CA GLY A 463 0.47 16.09 7.48
C GLY A 463 0.89 17.43 8.11
N ALA A 464 1.98 18.02 7.63
CA ALA A 464 2.54 19.27 8.15
C ALA A 464 3.00 20.21 7.03
N GLY A 465 2.11 20.49 6.07
CA GLY A 465 2.37 21.38 4.94
C GLY A 465 3.10 22.69 5.29
N PRO A 466 2.69 23.46 6.31
CA PRO A 466 3.39 24.68 6.70
C PRO A 466 4.85 24.46 7.15
N GLN A 467 5.13 23.35 7.85
CA GLN A 467 6.47 23.00 8.30
C GLN A 467 7.33 22.49 7.13
N ALA A 468 6.75 21.66 6.26
CA ALA A 468 7.36 21.21 5.01
C ALA A 468 7.75 22.40 4.13
N ARG A 469 6.86 23.39 3.98
CA ARG A 469 7.14 24.64 3.26
C ARG A 469 8.30 25.41 3.88
N ALA A 470 8.28 25.60 5.18
CA ALA A 470 9.31 26.36 5.88
C ALA A 470 10.69 25.70 5.69
N LEU A 471 10.75 24.37 5.72
CA LEU A 471 11.97 23.62 5.40
C LEU A 471 12.37 23.81 3.93
N ALA A 472 11.44 23.66 2.99
CA ALA A 472 11.70 23.85 1.56
C ALA A 472 12.23 25.25 1.24
N GLN A 473 11.67 26.30 1.86
CA GLN A 473 12.12 27.68 1.71
C GLN A 473 13.55 27.90 2.22
N ARG A 474 13.92 27.26 3.34
CA ARG A 474 15.30 27.31 3.86
C ARG A 474 16.29 26.62 2.91
N LEU A 475 15.91 25.47 2.35
CA LEU A 475 16.72 24.76 1.36
C LEU A 475 16.91 25.58 0.07
N LEU A 476 15.84 26.18 -0.46
CA LEU A 476 15.88 27.08 -1.62
C LEU A 476 16.76 28.31 -1.40
N ALA A 477 16.86 28.81 -0.17
CA ALA A 477 17.74 29.93 0.15
C ALA A 477 19.24 29.55 0.08
N LEU A 478 19.57 28.28 0.27
CA LEU A 478 20.94 27.75 0.19
C LEU A 478 21.31 27.29 -1.23
N ASP A 479 20.36 26.68 -1.94
CA ASP A 479 20.51 26.18 -3.31
C ASP A 479 19.83 27.12 -4.31
N ALA A 480 20.61 28.08 -4.82
CA ALA A 480 20.13 29.07 -5.78
C ALA A 480 19.70 28.47 -7.13
N GLU A 481 20.21 27.29 -7.47
CA GLU A 481 19.92 26.61 -8.75
C GLU A 481 18.58 25.85 -8.70
N ASP A 482 17.99 25.69 -7.51
CA ASP A 482 16.81 24.86 -7.27
C ASP A 482 16.98 23.45 -7.86
N SER A 483 18.11 22.83 -7.55
CA SER A 483 18.50 21.50 -8.04
C SER A 483 17.49 20.41 -7.61
N LEU A 484 16.71 20.69 -6.58
CA LEU A 484 15.68 19.81 -6.02
C LEU A 484 14.27 20.07 -6.58
N GLY A 485 14.05 21.13 -7.37
CA GLY A 485 12.73 21.52 -7.86
C GLY A 485 11.74 21.94 -6.76
N LEU A 486 12.23 22.41 -5.62
CA LEU A 486 11.42 22.79 -4.46
C LEU A 486 10.59 24.06 -4.70
N ARG A 487 10.97 24.89 -5.68
CA ARG A 487 10.27 26.15 -5.94
C ARG A 487 8.83 25.93 -6.40
N GLU A 488 8.61 24.92 -7.25
CA GLU A 488 7.25 24.54 -7.69
C GLU A 488 6.39 24.16 -6.49
N LEU A 489 6.89 23.28 -5.62
CA LEU A 489 6.19 22.85 -4.41
C LEU A 489 5.85 24.02 -3.47
N VAL A 490 6.79 24.95 -3.25
CA VAL A 490 6.55 26.13 -2.40
C VAL A 490 5.47 27.04 -3.01
N ILE A 491 5.52 27.27 -4.32
CA ILE A 491 4.51 28.09 -5.04
C ILE A 491 3.13 27.45 -4.93
N ASP A 492 3.04 26.14 -5.17
CA ASP A 492 1.78 25.41 -5.12
C ASP A 492 1.14 25.48 -3.74
N GLN A 493 1.93 25.31 -2.67
CA GLN A 493 1.44 25.43 -1.30
C GLN A 493 1.00 26.85 -0.95
N LEU A 494 1.75 27.88 -1.38
CA LEU A 494 1.38 29.28 -1.16
C LEU A 494 0.07 29.62 -1.88
N LEU A 495 -0.12 29.15 -3.12
CA LEU A 495 -1.35 29.35 -3.88
C LEU A 495 -2.55 28.65 -3.23
N ARG A 496 -2.37 27.45 -2.68
CA ARG A 496 -3.43 26.73 -1.94
C ARG A 496 -3.90 27.48 -0.70
N GLU A 497 -2.98 28.20 -0.04
CA GLU A 497 -3.29 29.04 1.12
C GLU A 497 -3.77 30.46 0.76
N GLY A 498 -3.81 30.79 -0.54
CA GLY A 498 -4.18 32.14 -1.01
C GLY A 498 -3.10 33.21 -0.80
N ASN A 499 -1.85 32.80 -0.55
CA ASN A 499 -0.71 33.70 -0.37
C ASN A 499 -0.10 34.10 -1.74
N ASP A 500 -0.91 34.68 -2.62
CA ASP A 500 -0.56 34.92 -4.03
C ASP A 500 0.64 35.87 -4.20
N ASP A 501 0.79 36.88 -3.33
CA ASP A 501 1.94 37.81 -3.36
C ASP A 501 3.27 37.09 -3.09
N GLN A 502 3.28 36.16 -2.13
CA GLN A 502 4.49 35.38 -1.83
C GLN A 502 4.78 34.37 -2.94
N ALA A 503 3.75 33.73 -3.49
CA ALA A 503 3.90 32.82 -4.63
C ALA A 503 4.53 33.55 -5.82
N LEU A 504 4.07 34.78 -6.10
CA LEU A 504 4.65 35.63 -7.14
C LEU A 504 6.12 35.96 -6.83
N ALA A 505 6.44 36.43 -5.63
CA ALA A 505 7.81 36.77 -5.24
C ALA A 505 8.77 35.57 -5.37
N VAL A 506 8.34 34.38 -4.94
CA VAL A 506 9.12 33.15 -5.07
C VAL A 506 9.31 32.77 -6.54
N SER A 507 8.29 32.93 -7.38
CA SER A 507 8.40 32.66 -8.82
C SER A 507 9.36 33.61 -9.56
N GLU A 508 9.49 34.85 -9.08
CA GLU A 508 10.35 35.88 -9.68
C GLU A 508 11.81 35.79 -9.23
N ALA A 509 12.07 35.19 -8.07
CA ALA A 509 13.42 35.02 -7.51
C ALA A 509 14.18 33.81 -8.09
N GLY A 510 13.58 33.04 -9.00
CA GLY A 510 14.19 31.84 -9.59
C GLY A 510 15.08 32.13 -10.80
N PRO A 511 15.87 31.14 -11.25
CA PRO A 511 16.64 31.25 -12.48
C PRO A 511 15.71 31.57 -13.68
N GLU A 512 16.14 32.46 -14.56
CA GLU A 512 15.37 32.86 -15.75
C GLU A 512 15.27 31.68 -16.74
N GLY A 513 14.05 31.24 -17.08
CA GLY A 513 13.81 30.19 -18.06
C GLY A 513 12.37 29.67 -18.09
N ALA A 514 11.91 29.26 -19.27
CA ALA A 514 10.56 28.69 -19.47
C ALA A 514 10.50 27.17 -19.20
N ASP A 515 11.61 26.57 -18.76
CA ASP A 515 11.78 25.12 -18.64
C ASP A 515 11.12 24.53 -17.37
N MET A 516 10.63 25.39 -16.46
CA MET A 516 9.90 25.00 -15.26
C MET A 516 8.40 25.32 -15.41
N LEU A 517 7.65 24.43 -16.07
CA LEU A 517 6.23 24.66 -16.38
C LEU A 517 5.40 24.98 -15.13
N GLY A 518 5.60 24.24 -14.04
CA GLY A 518 4.82 24.41 -12.82
C GLY A 518 5.04 25.77 -12.14
N VAL A 519 6.31 26.20 -12.03
CA VAL A 519 6.67 27.53 -11.52
C VAL A 519 6.01 28.64 -12.34
N GLN A 520 6.09 28.57 -13.66
CA GLN A 520 5.53 29.61 -14.53
C GLN A 520 4.01 29.61 -14.53
N MET A 521 3.36 28.43 -14.56
CA MET A 521 1.90 28.36 -14.46
C MET A 521 1.39 28.80 -13.08
N GLY A 522 2.12 28.50 -12.01
CA GLY A 522 1.87 29.05 -10.68
C GLY A 522 1.97 30.57 -10.65
N ARG A 523 2.98 31.15 -11.31
CA ARG A 523 3.12 32.61 -11.50
C ARG A 523 1.93 33.21 -12.26
N VAL A 524 1.47 32.56 -13.34
CA VAL A 524 0.28 33.01 -14.09
C VAL A 524 -0.94 33.03 -13.18
N LEU A 525 -1.16 31.98 -12.36
CA LEU A 525 -2.29 31.91 -11.44
C LEU A 525 -2.21 33.01 -10.36
N ALA A 526 -1.03 33.21 -9.76
CA ALA A 526 -0.79 34.28 -8.79
C ALA A 526 -1.10 35.67 -9.38
N LEU A 527 -0.55 35.98 -10.56
CA LEU A 527 -0.80 37.25 -11.25
C LEU A 527 -2.29 37.42 -11.60
N TYR A 528 -2.96 36.35 -12.02
CA TYR A 528 -4.39 36.39 -12.30
C TYR A 528 -5.20 36.74 -11.04
N ARG A 529 -4.95 36.06 -9.91
CA ARG A 529 -5.64 36.30 -8.63
C ARG A 529 -5.35 37.70 -8.06
N LEU A 530 -4.15 38.23 -8.31
CA LEU A 530 -3.76 39.61 -7.99
C LEU A 530 -4.31 40.65 -8.98
N ALA A 531 -5.21 40.27 -9.89
CA ALA A 531 -5.81 41.13 -10.93
C ALA A 531 -4.80 41.78 -11.91
N ARG A 532 -3.58 41.24 -12.01
CA ARG A 532 -2.52 41.66 -12.94
C ARG A 532 -2.62 40.89 -14.26
N HIS A 533 -3.77 41.00 -14.93
CA HIS A 533 -4.12 40.16 -16.07
C HIS A 533 -3.21 40.34 -17.29
N ASP A 534 -2.65 41.53 -17.52
CA ASP A 534 -1.75 41.77 -18.64
C ASP A 534 -0.39 41.08 -18.42
N ASP A 535 0.13 41.16 -17.19
CA ASP A 535 1.35 40.44 -16.78
C ASP A 535 1.13 38.92 -16.85
N ALA A 536 -0.01 38.43 -16.35
CA ALA A 536 -0.37 37.01 -16.43
C ALA A 536 -0.40 36.52 -17.89
N ARG A 537 -0.90 37.35 -18.82
CA ARG A 537 -0.95 37.03 -20.25
C ARG A 537 0.45 37.02 -20.88
N ALA A 538 1.34 37.92 -20.46
CA ALA A 538 2.72 37.95 -20.93
C ALA A 538 3.45 36.64 -20.58
N VAL A 539 3.42 36.26 -19.30
CA VAL A 539 4.03 35.00 -18.81
C VAL A 539 3.39 33.78 -19.49
N LEU A 540 2.06 33.75 -19.63
CA LEU A 540 1.38 32.66 -20.33
C LEU A 540 1.81 32.54 -21.80
N GLY A 541 2.16 33.66 -22.45
CA GLY A 541 2.70 33.65 -23.82
C GLY A 541 4.01 32.86 -23.92
N GLU A 542 4.91 33.03 -22.95
CA GLU A 542 6.17 32.29 -22.85
C GLU A 542 5.92 30.81 -22.54
N VAL A 543 5.04 30.54 -21.58
CA VAL A 543 4.63 29.16 -21.23
C VAL A 543 4.03 28.43 -22.43
N CYS A 544 3.15 29.08 -23.20
CA CYS A 544 2.57 28.51 -24.40
C CYS A 544 3.61 28.22 -25.49
N ALA A 545 4.71 28.97 -25.53
CA ALA A 545 5.81 28.71 -26.46
C ALA A 545 6.63 27.47 -26.04
N ALA A 546 6.82 27.27 -24.73
CA ALA A 546 7.52 26.11 -24.18
C ALA A 546 6.67 24.83 -24.18
N ASN A 547 5.42 24.91 -23.71
CA ASN A 547 4.47 23.80 -23.67
C ASN A 547 3.13 24.17 -24.34
N PRO A 548 2.93 23.84 -25.63
CA PRO A 548 1.72 24.21 -26.37
C PRO A 548 0.48 23.40 -25.96
N TYR A 549 0.62 22.39 -25.08
CA TYR A 549 -0.49 21.52 -24.67
C TYR A 549 -1.22 22.01 -23.42
N ILE A 550 -0.57 22.84 -22.60
CA ILE A 550 -1.00 23.16 -21.23
C ILE A 550 -2.40 23.75 -21.12
N VAL A 551 -2.73 24.79 -21.89
CA VAL A 551 -4.05 25.45 -21.83
C VAL A 551 -5.17 24.45 -22.16
N ARG A 552 -4.98 23.65 -23.21
CA ARG A 552 -5.97 22.64 -23.63
C ARG A 552 -6.12 21.57 -22.56
N VAL A 553 -5.00 21.00 -22.09
CA VAL A 553 -5.01 19.94 -21.08
C VAL A 553 -5.62 20.44 -19.78
N LEU A 554 -5.37 21.67 -19.36
CA LEU A 554 -5.90 22.21 -18.09
C LEU A 554 -7.39 22.58 -18.17
N CYS A 555 -7.86 23.11 -19.30
CA CYS A 555 -9.24 23.57 -19.46
C CYS A 555 -10.24 22.45 -19.83
N GLU A 556 -9.81 21.40 -20.52
CA GLU A 556 -10.71 20.29 -20.89
C GLU A 556 -11.32 19.65 -19.62
N GLU A 557 -12.61 19.31 -19.64
CA GLU A 557 -13.24 18.62 -18.50
C GLU A 557 -12.71 17.20 -18.34
N ARG A 558 -12.60 16.46 -19.45
CA ARG A 558 -12.15 15.06 -19.48
C ARG A 558 -11.08 14.83 -20.57
N PRO A 559 -9.88 15.44 -20.43
CA PRO A 559 -8.78 15.21 -21.35
C PRO A 559 -8.33 13.76 -21.28
N ARG A 560 -7.94 13.17 -22.41
CA ARG A 560 -7.38 11.81 -22.43
C ARG A 560 -6.10 11.76 -21.59
N PRO A 561 -5.96 10.87 -20.59
CA PRO A 561 -4.75 10.78 -19.78
C PRO A 561 -3.48 10.64 -20.62
N ALA A 562 -2.43 11.35 -20.23
CA ALA A 562 -1.08 11.05 -20.71
C ALA A 562 -0.47 9.97 -19.81
N ARG A 563 0.39 9.11 -20.37
CA ARG A 563 1.18 8.18 -19.55
C ARG A 563 2.29 8.96 -18.89
N LEU A 564 2.36 8.90 -17.56
CA LEU A 564 3.51 9.34 -16.80
C LEU A 564 4.46 8.12 -16.68
N SER A 565 5.74 8.33 -16.95
CA SER A 565 6.80 7.38 -16.59
C SER A 565 7.04 7.42 -15.08
N VAL A 566 7.86 6.49 -14.57
CA VAL A 566 8.41 6.61 -13.21
C VAL A 566 9.32 7.85 -13.11
N ASP A 567 9.99 8.19 -14.22
CA ASP A 567 10.80 9.39 -14.34
C ASP A 567 9.96 10.65 -14.59
N MET A 568 10.52 11.80 -14.22
CA MET A 568 9.94 13.11 -14.49
C MET A 568 9.67 13.29 -16.00
N PRO A 569 8.46 13.76 -16.40
CA PRO A 569 8.15 14.02 -17.80
C PRO A 569 9.13 15.00 -18.43
N GLU A 570 9.52 14.73 -19.68
CA GLU A 570 10.35 15.67 -20.44
C GLU A 570 9.65 17.04 -20.58
N PRO A 571 10.38 18.16 -20.39
CA PRO A 571 9.84 19.50 -20.56
C PRO A 571 9.20 19.75 -21.95
N GLY A 572 8.12 20.51 -21.98
CA GLY A 572 7.35 20.85 -23.19
C GLY A 572 6.41 19.75 -23.69
N THR A 573 6.39 18.57 -23.05
CA THR A 573 5.55 17.45 -23.48
C THR A 573 4.11 17.55 -23.00
N ARG A 574 3.22 16.79 -23.64
CA ARG A 574 1.84 16.60 -23.15
C ARG A 574 1.80 15.89 -21.78
N ALA A 575 2.83 15.11 -21.45
CA ALA A 575 2.93 14.41 -20.18
C ALA A 575 3.21 15.39 -19.03
N GLU A 576 4.14 16.34 -19.23
CA GLU A 576 4.40 17.44 -18.29
C GLU A 576 3.12 18.27 -18.03
N ALA A 577 2.41 18.67 -19.10
CA ALA A 577 1.14 19.39 -18.96
C ALA A 577 0.06 18.58 -18.22
N TRP A 578 0.07 17.25 -18.36
CA TRP A 578 -0.84 16.37 -17.65
C TRP A 578 -0.48 16.26 -16.16
N GLN A 579 0.80 16.18 -15.82
CA GLN A 579 1.27 16.21 -14.43
C GLN A 579 0.84 17.51 -13.73
N TYR A 580 1.10 18.68 -14.33
CA TYR A 580 0.66 19.96 -13.77
C TYR A 580 -0.85 20.02 -13.56
N ARG A 581 -1.64 19.52 -14.51
CA ARG A 581 -3.11 19.44 -14.36
C ARG A 581 -3.50 18.61 -13.14
N GLN A 582 -2.88 17.45 -12.94
CA GLN A 582 -3.20 16.59 -11.80
C GLN A 582 -2.92 17.29 -10.48
N LEU A 583 -1.81 18.04 -10.42
CA LEU A 583 -1.42 18.77 -9.22
C LEU A 583 -2.32 19.98 -8.97
N MET A 584 -2.51 20.87 -9.95
CA MET A 584 -2.98 22.24 -9.66
C MET A 584 -4.35 22.61 -10.25
N ARG A 585 -5.02 21.73 -11.01
CA ARG A 585 -6.30 22.10 -11.64
C ARG A 585 -7.37 22.51 -10.63
N ASP A 586 -7.41 21.86 -9.48
CA ASP A 586 -8.32 22.20 -8.39
C ASP A 586 -8.19 23.68 -7.97
N GLN A 587 -6.95 24.19 -7.91
CA GLN A 587 -6.67 25.59 -7.59
C GLN A 587 -7.14 26.55 -8.67
N TRP A 588 -7.00 26.17 -9.94
CA TRP A 588 -7.56 26.93 -11.06
C TRP A 588 -9.09 26.94 -11.04
N ALA A 589 -9.72 25.80 -10.72
CA ALA A 589 -11.17 25.68 -10.65
C ALA A 589 -11.78 26.45 -9.47
N ALA A 590 -11.07 26.52 -8.34
CA ALA A 590 -11.46 27.28 -7.16
C ALA A 590 -11.28 28.80 -7.33
N SER A 591 -10.56 29.23 -8.36
CA SER A 591 -10.30 30.64 -8.63
C SER A 591 -11.35 31.23 -9.58
N ASP A 592 -12.06 32.27 -9.12
CA ASP A 592 -13.17 32.86 -9.85
C ASP A 592 -12.80 33.25 -11.29
N GLY A 593 -13.45 32.62 -12.27
CA GLY A 593 -13.28 32.88 -13.69
C GLY A 593 -11.92 32.46 -14.28
N ALA A 594 -11.00 31.87 -13.52
CA ALA A 594 -9.62 31.63 -13.97
C ALA A 594 -9.54 30.64 -15.14
N LEU A 595 -10.28 29.53 -15.07
CA LEU A 595 -10.36 28.56 -16.18
C LEU A 595 -11.05 29.17 -17.42
N GLU A 596 -12.07 29.99 -17.23
CA GLU A 596 -12.74 30.67 -18.35
C GLU A 596 -11.79 31.68 -19.01
N TRP A 597 -11.08 32.49 -18.22
CA TRP A 597 -10.05 33.40 -18.69
C TRP A 597 -8.96 32.66 -19.45
N LEU A 598 -8.46 31.55 -18.91
CA LEU A 598 -7.40 30.74 -19.51
C LEU A 598 -7.85 30.13 -20.85
N SER A 599 -9.09 29.63 -20.93
CA SER A 599 -9.66 29.03 -22.16
C SER A 599 -9.80 30.02 -23.32
N ARG A 600 -9.90 31.33 -23.02
CA ARG A 600 -9.94 32.40 -24.02
C ARG A 600 -8.55 32.76 -24.55
N GLN A 601 -7.49 32.27 -23.93
CA GLN A 601 -6.11 32.44 -24.40
C GLN A 601 -5.77 31.32 -25.39
N SER A 602 -4.95 31.62 -26.41
CA SER A 602 -4.52 30.63 -27.40
C SER A 602 -3.03 30.38 -27.32
N CYS A 603 -2.61 29.16 -26.96
CA CYS A 603 -1.28 28.69 -27.36
C CYS A 603 -1.30 28.43 -28.87
N ALA A 604 -0.40 29.04 -29.64
CA ALA A 604 -0.34 28.82 -31.08
C ALA A 604 -0.16 27.33 -31.40
N ARG A 605 -0.89 26.80 -32.39
CA ARG A 605 -0.84 25.37 -32.75
C ARG A 605 0.58 25.00 -33.22
N ALA A 606 1.25 24.11 -32.48
CA ALA A 606 2.39 23.36 -32.98
C ALA A 606 1.94 22.46 -34.14
N GLY A 607 2.17 22.88 -35.39
CA GLY A 607 1.87 22.07 -36.57
C GLY A 607 1.78 22.76 -37.94
N GLU A 608 1.68 24.10 -38.04
CA GLU A 608 1.42 24.75 -39.35
C GLU A 608 2.59 25.59 -39.94
N SER A 609 3.75 25.73 -39.28
CA SER A 609 4.84 26.60 -39.78
C SER A 609 5.97 25.94 -40.59
N ARG A 610 5.82 24.70 -41.09
CA ARG A 610 6.82 24.06 -41.98
C ARG A 610 6.30 23.64 -43.36
N ARG A 611 5.34 24.38 -43.93
CA ARG A 611 4.98 24.31 -45.35
C ARG A 611 4.83 25.71 -45.98
N SER A 612 5.91 26.48 -46.01
CA SER A 612 6.12 27.49 -47.06
C SER A 612 7.57 27.99 -47.08
N ARG A 613 8.44 27.26 -47.78
CA ARG A 613 9.27 27.78 -48.88
C ARG A 613 10.03 26.64 -49.51
#